data_AF-A0A7Y3ICV0-F1
#
_entry.id   AF-A0A7Y3ICV0-F1
#
_cell.length_a   1.000
_cell.length_b   1.000
_cell.length_c   1.000
_cell.angle_alpha   90.00
_cell.angle_beta   90.00
_cell.angle_gamma   90.00
#
_symmetry.space_group_name_H-M   'P 1'
#
loop_
_entity.id
_entity.type
_entity.pdbx_description
1 polymer ?
#
loop_
_entity_poly.entity_id
_entity_poly.type
_entity_poly.pdbx_seq_one_letter_code
_entity_poly.pdbx_strand_id
1 'polypeptide(L)'
;MPATDPFMSPADPRHNVVVVLHEPQNLVNIAGVVRGMANMGLERLALVDPAEYDVHRITGIAHRTDHILEGARLLTSLDDALAGTVYVVGTSARARTAQRNYGRPRDLAPRILAHAREAPVAIVFGREDRGLSNEALDRCHDVAVVPTAAEYSSLNLAQAFLVIAYELLLESGRDQPPLPTGKRSLGPATADELEEMYGALRGGLESIDFFKSRKPDSVMRTLRTALSRGTLDTHEARLLRAVGYEMRNVTDRLRGPSGGPLDPSPDTADKNRS
;
A
#
# COMPACT_ATOMS: atom_id res chain seq x y z
N MET A 1 -0.80 40.30 16.52
CA MET A 1 -0.45 38.98 15.96
C MET A 1 -1.04 38.94 14.56
N PRO A 2 -0.27 38.75 13.48
CA PRO A 2 -0.87 38.67 12.16
C PRO A 2 -1.59 37.32 12.05
N ALA A 3 -2.83 37.37 11.59
CA ALA A 3 -3.67 36.21 11.35
C ALA A 3 -3.05 35.32 10.25
N THR A 4 -2.97 34.02 10.51
CA THR A 4 -2.56 33.01 9.54
C THR A 4 -3.69 32.82 8.54
N ASP A 5 -3.40 32.95 7.24
CA ASP A 5 -4.33 32.76 6.14
C ASP A 5 -4.85 31.30 6.12
N PRO A 6 -6.18 31.05 6.23
CA PRO A 6 -6.75 29.71 6.29
C PRO A 6 -6.67 28.90 4.97
N PHE A 7 -6.10 29.47 3.89
CA PHE A 7 -5.94 28.78 2.60
C PHE A 7 -4.50 28.40 2.23
N MET A 8 -3.50 28.72 3.05
CA MET A 8 -2.17 28.14 2.89
C MET A 8 -2.16 26.75 3.51
N SER A 9 -2.33 25.72 2.68
CA SER A 9 -1.93 24.36 3.06
C SER A 9 -0.49 24.44 3.59
N PRO A 10 -0.18 24.03 4.83
CA PRO A 10 1.15 24.20 5.40
C PRO A 10 2.18 23.61 4.44
N ALA A 11 3.24 24.36 4.13
CA ALA A 11 4.28 23.94 3.21
C ALA A 11 4.66 22.47 3.48
N ASP A 12 4.78 21.68 2.41
CA ASP A 12 5.08 20.25 2.56
C ASP A 12 6.35 20.05 3.39
N PRO A 13 6.29 19.40 4.57
CA PRO A 13 7.47 19.25 5.42
C PRO A 13 8.60 18.47 4.72
N ARG A 14 8.29 17.66 3.70
CA ARG A 14 9.29 16.97 2.88
C ARG A 14 10.25 17.94 2.19
N HIS A 15 9.83 19.18 1.90
CA HIS A 15 10.70 20.19 1.31
C HIS A 15 11.84 20.63 2.24
N ASN A 16 11.75 20.35 3.55
CA ASN A 16 12.81 20.60 4.52
C ASN A 16 13.69 19.36 4.79
N VAL A 17 13.41 18.23 4.15
CA VAL A 17 14.23 17.02 4.27
C VAL A 17 15.39 17.08 3.28
N VAL A 18 16.61 17.11 3.82
CA VAL A 18 17.87 17.05 3.07
C VAL A 18 18.33 15.60 2.99
N VAL A 19 18.39 15.06 1.78
CA VAL A 19 18.99 13.75 1.51
C VAL A 19 20.50 13.94 1.39
N VAL A 20 21.26 13.36 2.30
CA VAL A 20 22.72 13.46 2.32
C VAL A 20 23.32 12.13 1.88
N LEU A 21 24.04 12.13 0.76
CA LEU A 21 24.85 10.98 0.34
C LEU A 21 26.30 11.26 0.72
N HIS A 22 26.82 10.49 1.68
CA HIS A 22 28.16 10.64 2.21
C HIS A 22 29.10 9.62 1.57
N GLU A 23 30.03 10.14 0.77
CA GLU A 23 31.03 9.42 -0.02
C GLU A 23 30.44 8.37 -0.99
N PRO A 24 29.37 8.65 -1.75
CA PRO A 24 28.80 7.66 -2.68
C PRO A 24 29.84 7.28 -3.74
N GLN A 25 29.97 5.97 -3.99
CA GLN A 25 31.02 5.44 -4.86
C GLN A 25 30.58 5.31 -6.32
N ASN A 26 29.29 5.11 -6.58
CA ASN A 26 28.79 4.83 -7.92
C ASN A 26 27.69 5.81 -8.34
N LEU A 27 27.91 6.47 -9.49
CA LEU A 27 26.96 7.41 -10.09
C LEU A 27 25.57 6.80 -10.33
N VAL A 28 25.49 5.50 -10.63
CA VAL A 28 24.20 4.80 -10.83
C VAL A 28 23.36 4.82 -9.56
N ASN A 29 23.99 4.74 -8.38
CA ASN A 29 23.26 4.81 -7.12
C ASN A 29 22.82 6.24 -6.81
N ILE A 30 23.64 7.24 -7.12
CA ILE A 30 23.26 8.66 -7.03
C ILE A 30 22.04 8.91 -7.92
N ALA A 31 22.08 8.45 -9.18
CA ALA A 31 20.96 8.59 -10.10
C ALA A 31 19.70 7.84 -9.63
N GLY A 32 19.87 6.66 -9.03
CA GLY A 32 18.78 5.91 -8.40
C GLY A 32 18.13 6.68 -7.24
N VAL A 33 18.94 7.32 -6.39
CA VAL A 33 18.46 8.20 -5.31
C VAL A 33 17.73 9.41 -5.89
N VAL A 34 18.32 10.13 -6.85
CA VAL A 34 17.72 11.32 -7.48
C VAL A 34 16.36 10.98 -8.11
N ARG A 35 16.28 9.85 -8.83
CA ARG A 35 15.01 9.36 -9.37
C ARG A 35 14.00 9.03 -8.27
N GLY A 36 14.45 8.37 -7.20
CA GLY A 36 13.59 8.05 -6.07
C GLY A 36 13.12 9.30 -5.32
N MET A 37 13.96 10.34 -5.22
CA MET A 37 13.60 11.64 -4.64
C MET A 37 12.45 12.27 -5.42
N ALA A 38 12.56 12.32 -6.75
CA ALA A 38 11.48 12.80 -7.62
C ALA A 38 10.19 11.97 -7.47
N ASN A 39 10.29 10.64 -7.38
CA ASN A 39 9.13 9.76 -7.15
C ASN A 39 8.43 10.00 -5.80
N MET A 40 9.18 10.45 -4.78
CA MET A 40 8.68 10.58 -3.40
C MET A 40 8.48 12.03 -2.96
N GLY A 41 8.65 13.01 -3.85
CA GLY A 41 8.47 14.44 -3.57
C GLY A 41 9.55 15.02 -2.64
N LEU A 42 10.80 14.61 -2.82
CA LEU A 42 11.97 15.16 -2.13
C LEU A 42 12.84 15.93 -3.13
N GLU A 43 13.38 17.07 -2.72
CA GLU A 43 14.07 17.97 -3.65
C GLU A 43 15.47 18.39 -3.20
N ARG A 44 15.78 18.32 -1.91
CA ARG A 44 17.07 18.80 -1.39
C ARG A 44 18.10 17.69 -1.31
N LEU A 45 19.09 17.74 -2.19
CA LEU A 45 20.21 16.80 -2.24
C LEU A 45 21.50 17.45 -1.74
N ALA A 46 22.26 16.75 -0.90
CA ALA A 46 23.65 17.06 -0.59
C ALA A 46 24.53 15.84 -0.87
N LEU A 47 25.60 16.05 -1.64
CA LEU A 47 26.61 15.06 -1.97
C LEU A 47 27.90 15.45 -1.27
N VAL A 48 28.38 14.60 -0.37
CA VAL A 48 29.65 14.81 0.34
C VAL A 48 30.68 13.89 -0.26
N ASP A 49 31.73 14.44 -0.86
CA ASP A 49 32.85 13.70 -1.49
C ASP A 49 32.43 12.51 -2.37
N PRO A 50 31.53 12.69 -3.37
CA PRO A 50 31.20 11.60 -4.29
C PRO A 50 32.43 11.20 -5.11
N ALA A 51 32.67 9.89 -5.25
CA ALA A 51 33.78 9.38 -6.06
C ALA A 51 33.58 9.68 -7.56
N GLU A 52 32.33 9.71 -8.00
CA GLU A 52 31.93 10.03 -9.36
C GLU A 52 30.68 10.91 -9.34
N TYR A 53 30.71 12.02 -10.08
CA TYR A 53 29.56 12.90 -10.25
C TYR A 53 29.58 13.54 -11.64
N ASP A 54 28.57 13.23 -12.45
CA ASP A 54 28.36 13.77 -13.79
C ASP A 54 26.87 14.00 -13.99
N VAL A 55 26.48 15.27 -14.08
CA VAL A 55 25.08 15.69 -14.18
C VAL A 55 24.42 15.12 -15.44
N HIS A 56 25.11 15.08 -16.58
CA HIS A 56 24.56 14.58 -17.84
C HIS A 56 24.29 13.07 -17.80
N ARG A 57 25.17 12.30 -17.16
CA ARG A 57 24.96 10.86 -16.98
C ARG A 57 23.85 10.58 -15.98
N ILE A 58 23.76 11.37 -14.91
CA ILE A 58 22.68 11.24 -13.93
C ILE A 58 21.33 11.56 -14.58
N THR A 59 21.19 12.66 -15.32
CA THR A 59 19.95 13.02 -16.02
C THR A 59 19.58 12.03 -17.14
N GLY A 60 20.58 11.37 -17.73
CA GLY A 60 20.39 10.25 -18.65
C GLY A 60 19.74 9.01 -18.00
N ILE A 61 19.92 8.80 -16.70
CA ILE A 61 19.34 7.67 -15.94
C ILE A 61 18.06 8.11 -15.20
N ALA A 62 18.05 9.32 -14.66
CA ALA A 62 16.99 9.93 -13.89
C ALA A 62 16.36 11.09 -14.69
N HIS A 63 15.59 10.76 -15.73
CA HIS A 63 14.97 11.76 -16.58
C HIS A 63 14.05 12.72 -15.82
N ARG A 64 14.06 14.01 -16.20
CA ARG A 64 13.22 15.09 -15.64
C ARG A 64 13.48 15.38 -14.15
N THR A 65 14.74 15.28 -13.73
CA THR A 65 15.18 15.55 -12.36
C THR A 65 16.13 16.73 -12.25
N ASP A 66 16.20 17.56 -13.29
CA ASP A 66 17.11 18.71 -13.41
C ASP A 66 16.98 19.67 -12.21
N HIS A 67 15.74 19.94 -11.79
CA HIS A 67 15.44 20.77 -10.61
C HIS A 67 16.09 20.28 -9.30
N ILE A 68 16.26 18.96 -9.11
CA ILE A 68 16.94 18.40 -7.93
C ILE A 68 18.45 18.60 -8.04
N LEU A 69 19.00 18.41 -9.25
CA LEU A 69 20.44 18.50 -9.50
C LEU A 69 20.94 19.96 -9.53
N GLU A 70 20.11 20.89 -10.02
CA GLU A 70 20.38 22.34 -9.96
C GLU A 70 20.49 22.85 -8.52
N GLY A 71 19.68 22.29 -7.61
CA GLY A 71 19.73 22.60 -6.18
C GLY A 71 20.70 21.72 -5.37
N ALA A 72 21.35 20.75 -6.01
CA ALA A 72 22.22 19.81 -5.31
C ALA A 72 23.49 20.50 -4.80
N ARG A 73 23.79 20.31 -3.51
CA ARG A 73 25.02 20.86 -2.90
C ARG A 73 26.13 19.82 -2.97
N LEU A 74 27.21 20.14 -3.66
CA LEU A 74 28.45 19.35 -3.67
C LEU A 74 29.39 19.88 -2.59
N LEU A 75 29.74 19.04 -1.62
CA LEU A 75 30.44 19.41 -0.39
C LEU A 75 31.60 18.45 -0.11
N THR A 76 32.54 18.86 0.74
CA THR A 76 33.71 18.06 1.14
C THR A 76 33.69 17.63 2.60
N SER A 77 32.62 17.95 3.34
CA SER A 77 32.49 17.54 4.73
C SER A 77 31.05 17.21 5.09
N LEU A 78 30.88 16.25 5.98
CA LEU A 78 29.57 15.91 6.53
C LEU A 78 29.01 17.07 7.36
N ASP A 79 29.87 17.77 8.11
CA ASP A 79 29.45 18.89 8.95
C ASP A 79 28.84 20.04 8.12
N ASP A 80 29.37 20.33 6.93
CA ASP A 80 28.78 21.32 6.01
C ASP A 80 27.42 20.88 5.45
N ALA A 81 27.23 19.57 5.26
CA ALA A 81 25.96 19.02 4.79
C ALA A 81 24.87 19.15 5.86
N LEU A 82 25.25 18.98 7.14
CA LEU A 82 24.38 19.02 8.31
C LEU A 82 24.15 20.43 8.88
N ALA A 83 24.92 21.42 8.45
CA ALA A 83 24.80 22.80 8.91
C ALA A 83 23.36 23.33 8.77
N GLY A 84 22.80 23.84 9.89
CA GLY A 84 21.45 24.39 9.94
C GLY A 84 20.32 23.34 10.04
N THR A 85 20.64 22.05 10.10
CA THR A 85 19.64 21.00 10.37
C THR A 85 19.38 20.85 11.86
N VAL A 86 18.13 20.61 12.24
CA VAL A 86 17.71 20.45 13.65
C VAL A 86 17.56 18.99 14.07
N TYR A 87 17.54 18.08 13.09
CA TYR A 87 17.41 16.66 13.33
C TYR A 87 18.13 15.88 12.24
N VAL A 88 18.85 14.83 12.63
CA VAL A 88 19.75 14.07 11.76
C VAL A 88 19.54 12.59 12.01
N VAL A 89 19.17 11.87 10.96
CA VAL A 89 18.97 10.41 10.98
C VAL A 89 20.03 9.76 10.10
N GLY A 90 20.90 8.98 10.72
CA GLY A 90 21.86 8.13 10.00
C GLY A 90 21.21 6.82 9.55
N THR A 91 21.81 6.12 8.60
CA THR A 91 21.34 4.81 8.15
C THR A 91 22.35 3.71 8.43
N SER A 92 21.85 2.51 8.74
CA SER A 92 22.69 1.33 8.93
C SER A 92 21.96 0.04 8.58
N ALA A 93 22.70 -0.95 8.08
CA ALA A 93 22.18 -2.29 7.80
C ALA A 93 21.81 -3.07 9.09
N ARG A 94 22.39 -2.70 10.23
CA ARG A 94 22.14 -3.35 11.52
C ARG A 94 22.39 -2.42 12.69
N ALA A 95 21.77 -2.72 13.84
CA ALA A 95 22.18 -2.13 15.10
C ALA A 95 23.65 -2.51 15.40
N ARG A 96 24.43 -1.54 15.89
CA ARG A 96 25.84 -1.72 16.28
C ARG A 96 25.93 -1.76 17.80
N THR A 97 27.13 -2.01 18.33
CA THR A 97 27.37 -2.20 19.77
C THR A 97 27.17 -0.93 20.61
N ALA A 98 27.33 0.24 19.99
CA ALA A 98 27.07 1.52 20.66
C ALA A 98 25.57 1.66 20.97
N GLN A 99 25.24 2.12 22.18
CA GLN A 99 23.86 2.39 22.60
C GLN A 99 23.35 3.68 21.92
N ARG A 100 23.02 3.58 20.63
CA ARG A 100 22.37 4.65 19.86
C ARG A 100 20.85 4.45 19.87
N ASN A 101 20.12 5.52 19.60
CA ASN A 101 18.69 5.45 19.36
C ASN A 101 18.44 4.84 17.97
N TYR A 102 18.07 3.57 17.95
CA TYR A 102 17.71 2.87 16.72
C TYR A 102 16.20 2.90 16.50
N GLY A 103 15.78 3.06 15.25
CA GLY A 103 14.37 3.00 14.86
C GLY A 103 14.19 2.34 13.50
N ARG A 104 12.98 1.85 13.22
CA ARG A 104 12.61 1.45 11.87
C ARG A 104 12.17 2.68 11.07
N PRO A 105 12.28 2.66 9.73
CA PRO A 105 11.83 3.76 8.88
C PRO A 105 10.41 4.25 9.21
N ARG A 106 9.46 3.32 9.39
CA ARG A 106 8.08 3.62 9.77
C ARG A 106 7.95 4.37 11.10
N ASP A 107 8.74 3.99 12.10
CA ASP A 107 8.70 4.61 13.44
C ASP A 107 9.43 5.96 13.47
N LEU A 108 10.35 6.17 12.53
CA LEU A 108 11.14 7.40 12.40
C LEU A 108 10.43 8.44 11.54
N ALA A 109 9.63 8.04 10.54
CA ALA A 109 8.98 8.96 9.62
C ALA A 109 8.13 10.06 10.32
N PRO A 110 7.26 9.74 11.31
CA PRO A 110 6.52 10.78 12.03
C PRO A 110 7.42 11.80 12.73
N ARG A 111 8.53 11.33 13.32
CA ARG A 111 9.49 12.18 14.04
C ARG A 111 10.29 13.07 13.08
N ILE A 112 10.77 12.50 11.97
CA ILE A 112 11.45 13.25 10.91
C ILE A 112 10.53 14.36 10.40
N LEU A 113 9.29 14.04 10.05
CA LEU A 113 8.36 15.05 9.53
C LEU A 113 7.91 16.06 10.59
N ALA A 114 7.83 15.69 11.86
CA ALA A 114 7.57 16.64 12.94
C ALA A 114 8.66 17.72 13.01
N HIS A 115 9.94 17.33 13.03
CA HIS A 115 11.04 18.28 13.00
C HIS A 115 11.12 19.06 11.68
N ALA A 116 10.83 18.40 10.55
CA ALA A 116 10.86 19.03 9.23
C ALA A 116 9.79 20.11 9.04
N ARG A 117 8.72 20.12 9.84
CA ARG A 117 7.74 21.22 9.87
C ARG A 117 8.33 22.51 10.46
N GLU A 118 9.36 22.41 11.29
CA GLU A 118 9.95 23.54 12.01
C GLU A 118 11.21 24.07 11.30
N ALA A 119 12.10 23.17 10.87
CA ALA A 119 13.38 23.53 10.29
C ALA A 119 13.96 22.38 9.44
N PRO A 120 15.05 22.60 8.69
CA PRO A 120 15.69 21.55 7.90
C PRO A 120 16.09 20.34 8.74
N VAL A 121 15.95 19.14 8.16
CA VAL A 121 16.39 17.88 8.76
C VAL A 121 17.24 17.11 7.75
N ALA A 122 18.16 16.27 8.21
CA ALA A 122 19.01 15.47 7.34
C ALA A 122 18.75 13.96 7.50
N ILE A 123 18.77 13.25 6.39
CA ILE A 123 18.82 11.79 6.35
C ILE A 123 20.12 11.41 5.64
N VAL A 124 21.02 10.77 6.38
CA VAL A 124 22.39 10.50 5.95
C VAL A 124 22.53 9.05 5.52
N PHE A 125 22.96 8.88 4.27
CA PHE A 125 23.29 7.60 3.69
C PHE A 125 24.79 7.51 3.46
N GLY A 126 25.39 6.41 3.91
CA GLY A 126 26.82 6.19 3.75
C GLY A 126 27.17 5.48 2.45
N ARG A 127 28.48 5.24 2.31
CA ARG A 127 29.10 4.45 1.25
C ARG A 127 28.43 3.09 1.06
N GLU A 128 28.38 2.61 -0.17
CA GLU A 128 27.75 1.33 -0.52
C GLU A 128 28.45 0.11 0.08
N ASP A 129 29.77 0.18 0.23
CA ASP A 129 30.60 -0.94 0.67
C ASP A 129 30.72 -1.04 2.20
N ARG A 130 30.65 0.09 2.90
CA ARG A 130 30.94 0.18 4.36
C ARG A 130 29.85 0.86 5.18
N GLY A 131 28.89 1.52 4.53
CA GLY A 131 27.91 2.38 5.17
C GLY A 131 28.58 3.57 5.88
N LEU A 132 27.91 4.10 6.90
CA LEU A 132 28.44 5.20 7.71
C LEU A 132 29.53 4.73 8.69
N SER A 133 30.59 5.53 8.83
CA SER A 133 31.57 5.38 9.90
C SER A 133 30.94 5.63 11.27
N ASN A 134 31.61 5.22 12.35
CA ASN A 134 31.10 5.54 13.69
C ASN A 134 31.12 7.06 13.94
N GLU A 135 32.14 7.76 13.44
CA GLU A 135 32.24 9.23 13.52
C GLU A 135 31.08 9.93 12.81
N ALA A 136 30.68 9.45 11.62
CA ALA A 136 29.50 9.97 10.93
C ALA A 136 28.20 9.67 11.71
N LEU A 137 28.09 8.47 12.30
CA LEU A 137 26.96 8.11 13.15
C LEU A 137 26.92 8.91 14.47
N ASP A 138 28.06 9.42 14.96
CA ASP A 138 28.13 10.30 16.14
C ASP A 138 27.53 11.69 15.88
N ARG A 139 27.38 12.07 14.61
CA ARG A 139 26.66 13.29 14.21
C ARG A 139 25.14 13.10 14.06
N CYS A 140 24.65 11.87 14.24
CA CYS A 140 23.24 11.52 14.07
C CYS A 140 22.53 11.43 15.43
N HIS A 141 21.31 11.95 15.50
CA HIS A 141 20.44 11.85 16.68
C HIS A 141 19.86 10.43 16.81
N ASP A 142 19.43 9.88 15.67
CA ASP A 142 18.85 8.55 15.53
C ASP A 142 19.48 7.79 14.36
N VAL A 143 19.35 6.46 14.38
CA VAL A 143 19.81 5.59 13.31
C VAL A 143 18.66 4.72 12.79
N ALA A 144 18.33 4.89 11.52
CA ALA A 144 17.36 4.07 10.81
C ALA A 144 17.98 2.72 10.40
N VAL A 145 17.28 1.63 10.72
CA VAL A 145 17.65 0.28 10.30
C VAL A 145 16.49 -0.34 9.54
N VAL A 146 16.65 -0.51 8.23
CA VAL A 146 15.66 -1.20 7.38
C VAL A 146 15.70 -2.70 7.70
N PRO A 147 14.57 -3.34 8.04
CA PRO A 147 14.52 -4.80 8.18
C PRO A 147 14.81 -5.50 6.86
N THR A 148 15.67 -6.52 6.89
CA THR A 148 16.07 -7.34 5.74
C THR A 148 16.16 -8.80 6.16
N ALA A 149 16.34 -9.71 5.20
CA ALA A 149 16.69 -11.10 5.51
C ALA A 149 18.01 -11.14 6.31
N ALA A 150 18.12 -12.08 7.25
CA ALA A 150 19.30 -12.20 8.13
C ALA A 150 20.56 -12.57 7.34
N GLU A 151 20.39 -13.37 6.29
CA GLU A 151 21.43 -13.90 5.42
C GLU A 151 21.95 -12.86 4.41
N TYR A 152 21.16 -11.81 4.15
CA TYR A 152 21.50 -10.77 3.17
C TYR A 152 20.94 -9.41 3.60
N SER A 153 21.71 -8.71 4.44
CA SER A 153 21.26 -7.50 5.13
C SER A 153 21.69 -6.17 4.51
N SER A 154 22.54 -6.21 3.49
CA SER A 154 22.99 -4.99 2.81
C SER A 154 22.07 -4.67 1.63
N LEU A 155 21.28 -3.60 1.77
CA LEU A 155 20.52 -3.03 0.66
C LEU A 155 21.43 -2.14 -0.18
N ASN A 156 21.16 -2.07 -1.49
CA ASN A 156 21.73 -1.04 -2.33
C ASN A 156 21.34 0.36 -1.79
N LEU A 157 22.23 1.34 -1.93
CA LEU A 157 22.02 2.73 -1.47
C LEU A 157 20.67 3.31 -1.91
N ALA A 158 20.35 3.22 -3.21
CA ALA A 158 19.09 3.75 -3.74
C ALA A 158 17.87 2.98 -3.21
N GLN A 159 18.00 1.68 -2.93
CA GLN A 159 16.93 0.86 -2.34
C GLN A 159 16.69 1.22 -0.87
N ALA A 160 17.75 1.36 -0.08
CA ALA A 160 17.66 1.80 1.32
C ALA A 160 17.02 3.19 1.42
N PHE A 161 17.44 4.11 0.55
CA PHE A 161 16.82 5.42 0.40
C PHE A 161 15.34 5.32 0.05
N LEU A 162 14.98 4.51 -0.96
CA LEU A 162 13.61 4.40 -1.45
C LEU A 162 12.64 3.93 -0.35
N VAL A 163 13.05 2.97 0.49
CA VAL A 163 12.22 2.49 1.62
C VAL A 163 11.95 3.61 2.61
N ILE A 164 12.97 4.41 2.97
CA ILE A 164 12.81 5.52 3.90
C ILE A 164 11.95 6.63 3.28
N ALA A 165 12.24 7.02 2.05
CA ALA A 165 11.50 8.04 1.34
C ALA A 165 10.02 7.67 1.13
N TYR A 166 9.73 6.39 0.90
CA TYR A 166 8.36 5.89 0.80
C TYR A 166 7.59 6.01 2.12
N GLU A 167 8.20 5.68 3.26
CA GLU A 167 7.55 5.85 4.57
C GLU A 167 7.32 7.35 4.88
N LEU A 168 8.20 8.26 4.42
CA LEU A 168 7.95 9.71 4.52
C LEU A 168 6.78 10.17 3.63
N LEU A 169 6.63 9.63 2.41
CA LEU A 169 5.49 9.91 1.55
C LEU A 169 4.18 9.41 2.17
N LEU A 170 4.17 8.21 2.77
CA LEU A 170 3.00 7.69 3.47
C LEU A 170 2.62 8.57 4.67
N GLU A 171 3.60 8.93 5.50
CA GLU A 171 3.36 9.74 6.70
C GLU A 171 2.96 11.18 6.36
N SER A 172 3.41 11.74 5.24
CA SER A 172 3.00 13.09 4.83
C SER A 172 1.51 13.17 4.49
N GLY A 173 0.89 12.03 4.12
CA GLY A 173 -0.51 11.94 3.71
C GLY A 173 -0.86 12.74 2.44
N ARG A 174 0.14 13.33 1.79
CA ARG A 174 -0.02 14.13 0.57
C ARG A 174 0.04 13.24 -0.67
N ASP A 175 -0.62 13.68 -1.74
CA ASP A 175 -0.54 13.08 -3.08
C ASP A 175 -1.01 11.62 -3.19
N GLN A 176 -1.78 11.13 -2.20
CA GLN A 176 -2.38 9.80 -2.23
C GLN A 176 -3.91 9.91 -2.32
N PRO A 177 -4.48 10.11 -3.51
CA PRO A 177 -5.92 9.96 -3.67
C PRO A 177 -6.31 8.54 -3.26
N PRO A 178 -7.46 8.35 -2.60
CA PRO A 178 -7.92 7.01 -2.26
C PRO A 178 -8.00 6.17 -3.54
N LEU A 179 -7.45 4.96 -3.47
CA LEU A 179 -7.56 4.03 -4.58
C LEU A 179 -9.04 3.78 -4.90
N PRO A 180 -9.42 3.63 -6.18
CA PRO A 180 -10.79 3.31 -6.53
C PRO A 180 -11.23 2.02 -5.83
N THR A 181 -12.12 2.13 -4.86
CA THR A 181 -12.86 0.98 -4.35
C THR A 181 -13.90 0.61 -5.41
N GLY A 182 -14.11 -0.69 -5.66
CA GLY A 182 -15.16 -1.15 -6.58
C GLY A 182 -16.46 -0.39 -6.31
N LYS A 183 -17.00 0.29 -7.33
CA LYS A 183 -18.15 1.19 -7.17
C LYS A 183 -19.34 0.41 -6.64
N ARG A 184 -19.72 0.65 -5.38
CA ARG A 184 -21.05 0.28 -4.86
C ARG A 184 -22.05 1.25 -5.46
N SER A 185 -22.71 0.80 -6.51
CA SER A 185 -23.50 1.63 -7.42
C SER A 185 -24.69 2.31 -6.73
N LEU A 186 -25.24 1.67 -5.70
CA LEU A 186 -26.48 2.10 -5.03
C LEU A 186 -26.40 2.13 -3.49
N GLY A 187 -25.19 2.01 -2.92
CA GLY A 187 -25.01 1.89 -1.47
C GLY A 187 -25.30 0.47 -0.94
N PRO A 188 -25.04 0.21 0.36
CA PRO A 188 -25.23 -1.12 0.94
C PRO A 188 -26.70 -1.55 0.87
N ALA A 189 -26.95 -2.81 0.55
CA ALA A 189 -28.30 -3.37 0.58
C ALA A 189 -28.89 -3.27 2.00
N THR A 190 -30.15 -2.87 2.09
CA THR A 190 -30.85 -2.87 3.38
C THR A 190 -31.12 -4.30 3.85
N ALA A 191 -31.38 -4.48 5.16
CA ALA A 191 -31.74 -5.79 5.70
C ALA A 191 -32.99 -6.37 4.99
N ASP A 192 -33.95 -5.52 4.65
CA ASP A 192 -35.17 -5.91 3.92
C ASP A 192 -34.83 -6.39 2.49
N GLU A 193 -34.00 -5.65 1.76
CA GLU A 193 -33.55 -6.05 0.42
C GLU A 193 -32.78 -7.39 0.44
N LEU A 194 -31.97 -7.62 1.49
CA LEU A 194 -31.27 -8.88 1.68
C LEU A 194 -32.22 -10.04 1.98
N GLU A 195 -33.22 -9.83 2.85
CA GLU A 195 -34.22 -10.87 3.16
C GLU A 195 -35.13 -11.18 1.96
N GLU A 196 -35.52 -10.19 1.17
CA GLU A 196 -36.21 -10.39 -0.10
C GLU A 196 -35.36 -11.20 -1.10
N MET A 197 -34.06 -10.88 -1.20
CA MET A 197 -33.11 -11.65 -1.99
C MET A 197 -33.01 -13.10 -1.51
N TYR A 198 -32.85 -13.35 -0.21
CA TYR A 198 -32.79 -14.70 0.35
C TYR A 198 -34.11 -15.46 0.12
N GLY A 199 -35.26 -14.80 0.25
CA GLY A 199 -36.57 -15.37 -0.04
C GLY A 199 -36.73 -15.77 -1.50
N ALA A 200 -36.30 -14.91 -2.44
CA ALA A 200 -36.34 -15.24 -3.86
C ALA A 200 -35.42 -16.40 -4.22
N LEU A 201 -34.20 -16.43 -3.68
CA LEU A 201 -33.25 -17.53 -3.86
C LEU A 201 -33.81 -18.86 -3.30
N ARG A 202 -34.42 -18.83 -2.11
CA ARG A 202 -35.08 -20.02 -1.54
C ARG A 202 -36.17 -20.55 -2.47
N GLY A 203 -37.06 -19.68 -2.92
CA GLY A 203 -38.15 -20.07 -3.82
C GLY A 203 -37.66 -20.60 -5.16
N GLY A 204 -36.59 -20.02 -5.72
CA GLY A 204 -35.93 -20.53 -6.92
C GLY A 204 -35.28 -21.90 -6.72
N LEU A 205 -34.59 -22.11 -5.61
CA LEU A 205 -34.00 -23.41 -5.28
C LEU A 205 -35.08 -24.49 -5.03
N GLU A 206 -36.22 -24.11 -4.45
CA GLU A 206 -37.39 -24.99 -4.29
C GLU A 206 -37.98 -25.41 -5.65
N SER A 207 -38.13 -24.51 -6.62
CA SER A 207 -38.75 -24.84 -7.92
C SER A 207 -37.94 -25.83 -8.75
N ILE A 208 -36.62 -25.85 -8.59
CA ILE A 208 -35.72 -26.78 -9.29
C ILE A 208 -35.42 -28.06 -8.48
N ASP A 209 -36.21 -28.37 -7.45
CA ASP A 209 -36.05 -29.54 -6.57
C ASP A 209 -34.67 -29.64 -5.89
N PHE A 210 -33.94 -28.53 -5.71
CA PHE A 210 -32.59 -28.52 -5.14
C PHE A 210 -32.54 -29.12 -3.72
N PHE A 211 -33.64 -28.98 -2.97
CA PHE A 211 -33.77 -29.43 -1.60
C PHE A 211 -34.22 -30.90 -1.45
N LYS A 212 -34.50 -31.65 -2.53
CA LYS A 212 -35.02 -33.03 -2.46
C LYS A 212 -34.20 -33.97 -1.55
N SER A 213 -32.88 -33.76 -1.48
CA SER A 213 -31.95 -34.53 -0.65
C SER A 213 -31.25 -33.71 0.44
N ARG A 214 -31.71 -32.47 0.71
CA ARG A 214 -31.02 -31.51 1.58
C ARG A 214 -32.00 -30.82 2.51
N LYS A 215 -31.59 -30.54 3.76
CA LYS A 215 -32.40 -29.73 4.68
C LYS A 215 -32.41 -28.26 4.23
N PRO A 216 -33.55 -27.66 3.84
CA PRO A 216 -33.61 -26.30 3.30
C PRO A 216 -32.97 -25.26 4.19
N ASP A 217 -33.29 -25.27 5.50
CA ASP A 217 -32.78 -24.29 6.45
C ASP A 217 -31.26 -24.35 6.61
N SER A 218 -30.67 -25.54 6.51
CA SER A 218 -29.21 -25.69 6.61
C SER A 218 -28.52 -25.08 5.39
N VAL A 219 -29.04 -25.31 4.19
CA VAL A 219 -28.52 -24.72 2.96
C VAL A 219 -28.67 -23.20 2.98
N MET A 220 -29.85 -22.71 3.35
CA MET A 220 -30.12 -21.27 3.41
C MET A 220 -29.25 -20.57 4.47
N ARG A 221 -28.97 -21.21 5.60
CA ARG A 221 -28.01 -20.69 6.60
C ARG A 221 -26.61 -20.54 6.01
N THR A 222 -26.14 -21.53 5.24
CA THR A 222 -24.84 -21.46 4.55
C THR A 222 -24.82 -20.36 3.50
N LEU A 223 -25.88 -20.24 2.67
CA LEU A 223 -25.99 -19.19 1.66
C LEU A 223 -25.99 -17.79 2.27
N ARG A 224 -26.76 -17.58 3.34
CA ARG A 224 -26.76 -16.31 4.09
C ARG A 224 -25.35 -15.97 4.59
N THR A 225 -24.68 -16.93 5.22
CA THR A 225 -23.31 -16.74 5.75
C THR A 225 -22.29 -16.47 4.66
N ALA A 226 -22.41 -17.12 3.50
CA ALA A 226 -21.51 -16.91 2.37
C ALA A 226 -21.70 -15.50 1.77
N LEU A 227 -22.95 -15.11 1.51
CA LEU A 227 -23.29 -13.83 0.90
C LEU A 227 -23.04 -12.65 1.85
N SER A 228 -23.21 -12.82 3.16
CA SER A 228 -22.97 -11.75 4.14
C SER A 228 -21.51 -11.32 4.23
N ARG A 229 -20.56 -12.19 3.86
CA ARG A 229 -19.13 -11.84 3.77
C ARG A 229 -18.85 -10.83 2.65
N GLY A 230 -19.71 -10.77 1.64
CA GLY A 230 -19.55 -9.90 0.47
C GLY A 230 -19.95 -8.44 0.69
N THR A 231 -20.66 -8.11 1.78
CA THR A 231 -21.20 -6.75 2.03
C THR A 231 -21.91 -6.16 0.80
N LEU A 232 -22.92 -6.89 0.31
CA LEU A 232 -23.58 -6.62 -0.96
C LEU A 232 -24.18 -5.21 -1.04
N ASP A 233 -24.07 -4.60 -2.21
CA ASP A 233 -24.79 -3.37 -2.54
C ASP A 233 -26.23 -3.68 -2.99
N THR A 234 -27.09 -2.65 -3.02
CA THR A 234 -28.50 -2.80 -3.43
C THR A 234 -28.66 -3.39 -4.84
N HIS A 235 -27.75 -3.08 -5.77
CA HIS A 235 -27.81 -3.61 -7.14
C HIS A 235 -27.48 -5.12 -7.16
N GLU A 236 -26.44 -5.54 -6.44
CA GLU A 236 -26.03 -6.93 -6.29
C GLU A 236 -27.14 -7.76 -5.61
N ALA A 237 -27.77 -7.23 -4.56
CA ALA A 237 -28.90 -7.88 -3.91
C ALA A 237 -30.09 -8.05 -4.86
N ARG A 238 -30.42 -7.02 -5.64
CA ARG A 238 -31.49 -7.08 -6.65
C ARG A 238 -31.19 -8.06 -7.77
N LEU A 239 -29.94 -8.13 -8.22
CA LEU A 239 -29.49 -9.09 -9.23
C LEU A 239 -29.68 -10.53 -8.73
N LEU A 240 -29.18 -10.84 -7.53
CA LEU A 240 -29.33 -12.16 -6.93
C LEU A 240 -30.80 -12.51 -6.65
N ARG A 241 -31.62 -11.53 -6.25
CA ARG A 241 -33.06 -11.68 -6.12
C ARG A 241 -33.70 -12.05 -7.48
N ALA A 242 -33.31 -11.36 -8.55
CA ALA A 242 -33.79 -11.63 -9.90
C ALA A 242 -33.39 -13.04 -10.38
N VAL A 243 -32.18 -13.52 -10.05
CA VAL A 243 -31.77 -14.91 -10.31
C VAL A 243 -32.75 -15.90 -9.67
N GLY A 244 -33.11 -15.70 -8.40
CA GLY A 244 -34.09 -16.55 -7.71
C GLY A 244 -35.49 -16.52 -8.33
N TYR A 245 -35.94 -15.36 -8.81
CA TYR A 245 -37.20 -15.27 -9.56
C TYR A 245 -37.13 -15.99 -10.91
N GLU A 246 -36.04 -15.85 -11.65
CA GLU A 246 -35.93 -16.45 -12.98
C GLU A 246 -35.84 -17.98 -12.94
N MET A 247 -35.22 -18.54 -11.90
CA MET A 247 -35.28 -19.99 -11.62
C MET A 247 -36.73 -20.50 -11.57
N ARG A 248 -37.62 -19.77 -10.87
CA ARG A 248 -39.05 -20.12 -10.78
C ARG A 248 -39.77 -19.96 -12.12
N ASN A 249 -39.58 -18.81 -12.77
CA ASN A 249 -40.23 -18.51 -14.05
C ASN A 249 -39.91 -19.58 -15.11
N VAL A 250 -38.66 -20.04 -15.18
CA VAL A 250 -38.26 -21.12 -16.10
C VAL A 250 -38.98 -22.42 -15.75
N THR A 251 -39.02 -22.81 -14.47
CA THR A 251 -39.74 -24.03 -14.05
C THR A 251 -41.23 -23.97 -14.39
N ASP A 252 -41.89 -22.84 -14.13
CA ASP A 252 -43.33 -22.68 -14.38
C ASP A 252 -43.66 -22.74 -15.88
N ARG A 253 -42.82 -22.14 -16.73
CA ARG A 253 -42.94 -22.24 -18.20
C ARG A 253 -42.79 -23.68 -18.69
N LEU A 254 -41.89 -24.46 -18.09
CA LEU A 254 -41.69 -25.87 -18.44
C LEU A 254 -42.84 -26.78 -17.95
N ARG A 255 -43.58 -26.36 -16.92
CA ARG A 255 -44.72 -27.13 -16.38
C ARG A 255 -46.02 -26.92 -17.16
N GLY A 256 -46.26 -25.76 -17.78
CA GLY A 256 -47.38 -25.48 -18.69
C GLY A 256 -48.81 -25.67 -18.11
N PRO A 257 -49.89 -25.26 -18.82
CA PRO A 257 -51.28 -25.36 -18.32
C PRO A 257 -51.83 -26.79 -18.18
N SER A 258 -51.05 -27.80 -18.56
CA SER A 258 -51.46 -29.21 -18.59
C SER A 258 -50.61 -30.00 -17.61
N GLY A 259 -50.81 -29.75 -16.31
CA GLY A 259 -50.15 -30.49 -15.24
C GLY A 259 -50.63 -31.94 -15.18
N GLY A 260 -50.02 -32.82 -15.98
CA GLY A 260 -49.89 -34.24 -15.64
C GLY A 260 -48.67 -34.43 -14.73
N PRO A 261 -48.69 -35.33 -13.75
CA PRO A 261 -47.50 -35.60 -12.93
C PRO A 261 -46.36 -36.08 -13.83
N LEU A 262 -45.13 -35.63 -13.55
CA LEU A 262 -43.94 -36.27 -14.09
C LEU A 262 -43.96 -37.72 -13.59
N ASP A 263 -44.22 -38.64 -14.52
CA ASP A 263 -44.23 -40.08 -14.28
C ASP A 263 -42.88 -40.51 -13.70
N PRO A 264 -42.84 -41.15 -12.52
CA PRO A 264 -41.60 -41.73 -12.02
C PRO A 264 -41.24 -42.92 -12.91
N SER A 265 -40.20 -42.76 -13.72
CA SER A 265 -39.64 -43.85 -14.53
C SER A 265 -39.39 -45.08 -13.64
N PRO A 266 -39.80 -46.29 -14.06
CA PRO A 266 -39.71 -47.49 -13.25
C PRO A 266 -38.32 -48.11 -13.42
N ASP A 267 -37.52 -48.16 -12.35
CA ASP A 267 -36.55 -49.25 -12.19
C ASP A 267 -36.07 -49.40 -10.74
N THR A 268 -36.89 -50.02 -9.91
CA THR A 268 -36.41 -50.77 -8.74
C THR A 268 -37.28 -52.01 -8.57
N ALA A 269 -36.72 -53.17 -8.95
CA ALA A 269 -37.01 -54.56 -8.56
C ALA A 269 -36.87 -55.43 -9.82
N ASP A 270 -36.02 -56.44 -9.90
CA ASP A 270 -35.45 -57.32 -8.89
C ASP A 270 -34.44 -58.22 -9.61
N LYS A 271 -33.34 -58.58 -8.97
CA LYS A 271 -32.65 -59.86 -9.18
C LYS A 271 -31.59 -60.05 -8.10
N ASN A 272 -32.05 -60.51 -6.95
CA ASN A 272 -31.28 -61.44 -6.16
C ASN A 272 -31.79 -62.85 -6.47
N ARG A 273 -31.01 -63.66 -7.20
CA ARG A 273 -31.15 -65.13 -7.25
C ARG A 273 -29.83 -65.79 -7.65
N SER A 274 -29.35 -66.60 -6.71
CA SER A 274 -28.34 -67.68 -6.80
C SER A 274 -26.87 -67.29 -6.85
#